data_AF-A0A813E9M4-F1
#
_entry.id   AF-A0A813E9M4-F1
#
_cell.length_a   1.000
_cell.length_b   1.000
_cell.length_c   1.000
_cell.angle_alpha   90.00
_cell.angle_beta   90.00
_cell.angle_gamma   90.00
#
_symmetry.space_group_name_H-M   'P 1'
#
loop_
_entity.id
_entity.type
_entity.pdbx_description
1 polymer ?
#
loop_
_entity_poly.entity_id
_entity_poly.type
_entity_poly.pdbx_seq_one_letter_code
_entity_poly.pdbx_strand_id
1 'polypeptide(L)'
;MCGPSDALKIRWQNEADTVNFQCESGEDRISDFDLKLMQIESEHMEIIEQHYKVSVRMPSSEFQKICRDLKEFGETIQLSASKDGLKFSVQGDIGAGNVLLKPREGENPGEKVILTVQEPVTATFALRYLVNFAKAAPLCSTVELGLGPDAPLMVKYDLDVAENGHMQFYLAPKIDE
;
A
#
# COMPACT_ATOMS: atom_id res chain seq x y z
N MET A 1 22.96 6.04 6.90
CA MET A 1 24.07 5.21 7.43
C MET A 1 24.22 3.94 6.62
N CYS A 2 23.12 3.32 6.18
CA CYS A 2 23.08 2.50 4.96
C CYS A 2 22.63 3.40 3.79
N GLY A 3 23.35 3.38 2.68
CA GLY A 3 22.99 4.05 1.42
C GLY A 3 22.09 3.19 0.54
N PRO A 4 21.48 3.75 -0.52
CA PRO A 4 20.58 3.00 -1.42
C PRO A 4 21.25 1.83 -2.17
N SER A 5 22.58 1.83 -2.27
CA SER A 5 23.38 0.83 -2.99
C SER A 5 24.19 -0.08 -2.07
N ASP A 6 24.02 0.05 -0.75
CA ASP A 6 24.79 -0.72 0.23
C ASP A 6 24.22 -2.13 0.40
N ALA A 7 25.09 -3.11 0.67
CA ALA A 7 24.64 -4.46 1.01
C ALA A 7 24.28 -4.52 2.50
N LEU A 8 23.05 -4.93 2.81
CA LEU A 8 22.58 -5.15 4.18
C LEU A 8 22.58 -6.65 4.51
N LYS A 9 23.31 -7.03 5.55
CA LYS A 9 23.29 -8.37 6.16
C LYS A 9 22.58 -8.29 7.51
N ILE A 10 21.58 -9.14 7.71
CA ILE A 10 20.86 -9.29 8.98
C ILE A 10 21.27 -10.63 9.57
N ARG A 11 21.81 -10.64 10.79
CA ARG A 11 22.31 -11.84 11.46
C ARG A 11 21.67 -11.97 12.84
N TRP A 12 21.14 -13.15 13.12
CA TRP A 12 20.74 -13.56 14.45
C TRP A 12 21.42 -14.89 14.75
N GLN A 13 22.08 -15.00 15.91
CA GLN A 13 22.72 -16.22 16.37
C GLN A 13 21.85 -16.85 17.46
N ASN A 14 21.73 -18.18 17.45
CA ASN A 14 20.80 -18.91 18.31
C ASN A 14 20.78 -18.39 19.76
N GLU A 15 19.58 -18.08 20.24
CA GLU A 15 19.29 -17.56 21.59
C GLU A 15 19.88 -16.18 21.91
N ALA A 16 20.38 -15.44 20.91
CA ALA A 16 20.81 -14.06 21.13
C ALA A 16 19.62 -13.16 21.47
N ASP A 17 19.83 -12.25 22.43
CA ASP A 17 18.92 -11.15 22.76
C ASP A 17 19.12 -9.93 21.85
N THR A 18 19.98 -10.06 20.84
CA THR A 18 20.25 -9.02 19.84
C THR A 18 20.17 -9.57 18.42
N VAL A 19 19.81 -8.68 17.49
CA VAL A 19 19.98 -8.88 16.05
C VAL A 19 21.03 -7.90 15.55
N ASN A 20 21.92 -8.40 14.70
CA ASN A 20 22.98 -7.63 14.11
C ASN A 20 22.60 -7.18 12.69
N PHE A 21 22.80 -5.89 12.41
CA PHE A 21 22.67 -5.30 11.07
C PHE A 21 24.03 -4.81 10.61
N GLN A 22 24.55 -5.39 9.54
CA GLN A 22 25.82 -5.01 8.94
C GLN A 22 25.57 -4.42 7.54
N CYS A 23 25.95 -3.15 7.35
CA CYS A 23 25.84 -2.42 6.09
C CYS A 23 27.24 -2.27 5.48
N GLU A 24 27.42 -2.75 4.25
CA GLU A 24 28.68 -2.68 3.51
C GLU A 24 28.53 -1.71 2.33
N SER A 25 29.30 -0.60 2.35
CA SER A 25 29.33 0.41 1.28
C SER A 25 30.63 0.25 0.47
N GLY A 26 30.61 -0.61 -0.55
CA GLY A 26 31.82 -0.98 -1.30
C GLY A 26 32.81 -1.75 -0.43
N GLU A 27 34.12 -1.62 -0.72
CA GLU A 27 35.18 -2.29 0.04
C GLU A 27 35.68 -1.47 1.25
N ASP A 28 35.44 -0.16 1.25
CA ASP A 28 36.12 0.77 2.17
C ASP A 28 35.36 1.03 3.48
N ARG A 29 34.08 0.62 3.56
CA ARG A 29 33.24 0.93 4.72
C ARG A 29 32.31 -0.22 5.09
N ILE A 30 32.43 -0.64 6.35
CA ILE A 30 31.50 -1.54 7.02
C ILE A 30 30.91 -0.80 8.22
N SER A 31 29.58 -0.75 8.33
CA SER A 31 28.86 -0.19 9.48
C SER A 31 28.10 -1.32 10.17
N ASP A 32 28.31 -1.50 11.47
CA ASP A 32 27.85 -2.66 12.23
C ASP A 32 27.01 -2.20 13.44
N PHE A 33 25.81 -2.77 13.59
CA PHE A 33 24.82 -2.34 14.59
C PHE A 33 24.14 -3.52 15.26
N ASP A 34 24.22 -3.57 16.60
CA ASP A 34 23.47 -4.53 17.40
C ASP A 34 22.21 -3.89 17.99
N LEU A 35 21.06 -4.49 17.73
CA LEU A 35 19.77 -4.05 18.23
C LEU A 35 19.20 -5.10 19.19
N LYS A 36 18.81 -4.69 20.39
CA LYS A 36 18.14 -5.57 21.34
C LYS A 36 16.78 -6.01 20.81
N LEU A 37 16.52 -7.30 20.90
CA LEU A 37 15.25 -7.91 20.55
C LEU A 37 14.22 -7.69 21.64
N MET A 38 12.96 -7.68 21.24
CA MET A 38 11.81 -7.65 22.13
C MET A 38 10.99 -8.91 21.93
N GLN A 39 10.52 -9.48 23.03
CA GLN A 39 9.57 -10.58 22.97
C GLN A 39 8.18 -10.01 22.70
N ILE A 40 7.66 -10.30 21.51
CA ILE A 40 6.32 -9.88 21.09
C ILE A 40 5.49 -11.16 20.94
N GLU A 41 4.43 -11.27 21.72
CA GLU A 41 3.42 -12.31 21.51
C GLU A 41 2.65 -11.95 20.24
N SER A 42 2.75 -12.81 19.22
CA SER A 42 2.09 -12.60 17.93
C SER A 42 1.16 -13.77 17.65
N GLU A 43 -0.13 -13.47 17.52
CA GLU A 43 -1.09 -14.38 16.90
C GLU A 43 -1.05 -14.17 15.38
N HIS A 44 -0.63 -15.19 14.65
CA HIS A 44 -0.68 -15.14 13.20
C HIS A 44 -2.13 -15.29 12.73
N MET A 45 -2.67 -14.25 12.10
CA MET A 45 -3.94 -14.33 11.41
C MET A 45 -3.72 -14.87 10.00
N GLU A 46 -4.42 -15.94 9.64
CA GLU A 46 -4.47 -16.41 8.27
C GLU A 46 -5.31 -15.46 7.41
N ILE A 47 -4.75 -15.05 6.28
CA ILE A 47 -5.47 -14.28 5.28
C ILE A 47 -6.29 -15.25 4.44
N ILE A 48 -7.61 -15.10 4.44
CA ILE A 48 -8.49 -15.83 3.53
C ILE A 48 -8.44 -15.15 2.16
N GLU A 49 -8.27 -15.94 1.08
CA GLU A 49 -8.35 -15.44 -0.29
C GLU A 49 -9.76 -14.85 -0.56
N GLN A 50 -9.82 -13.54 -0.75
CA GLN A 50 -11.07 -12.83 -1.04
C GLN A 50 -11.22 -12.62 -2.55
N HIS A 51 -12.41 -12.92 -3.05
CA HIS A 51 -12.75 -12.72 -4.45
C HIS A 51 -13.23 -11.28 -4.65
N TYR A 52 -12.29 -10.39 -4.97
CA TYR A 52 -12.61 -9.00 -5.27
C TYR A 52 -13.42 -8.90 -6.57
N LYS A 53 -14.42 -8.03 -6.53
CA LYS A 53 -15.30 -7.73 -7.65
C LYS A 53 -14.73 -6.68 -8.59
N VAL A 54 -13.86 -5.84 -8.03
CA VAL A 54 -13.07 -4.89 -8.78
C VAL A 54 -11.60 -5.02 -8.38
N SER A 55 -10.73 -5.10 -9.38
CA SER A 55 -9.28 -4.89 -9.22
C SER A 55 -8.85 -3.66 -10.02
N VAL A 56 -8.10 -2.78 -9.38
CA VAL A 56 -7.55 -1.55 -9.98
C VAL A 56 -6.04 -1.57 -9.82
N ARG A 57 -5.29 -1.53 -10.91
CA ARG A 57 -3.85 -1.31 -10.89
C ARG A 57 -3.53 0.07 -11.43
N MET A 58 -2.80 0.88 -10.67
CA MET A 58 -2.48 2.26 -11.03
C MET A 58 -1.09 2.67 -10.52
N PRO A 59 -0.56 3.84 -10.92
CA PRO A 59 0.71 4.33 -10.40
C PRO A 59 0.64 4.56 -8.89
N SER A 60 1.61 4.03 -8.15
CA SER A 60 1.66 4.15 -6.69
C SER A 60 1.79 5.60 -6.23
N SER A 61 2.53 6.42 -7.00
CA SER A 61 2.72 7.86 -6.77
C SER A 61 1.44 8.67 -6.95
N GLU A 62 0.58 8.29 -7.90
CA GLU A 62 -0.71 8.93 -8.13
C GLU A 62 -1.69 8.60 -7.01
N PHE A 63 -1.80 7.33 -6.60
CA PHE A 63 -2.58 6.92 -5.43
C PHE A 63 -2.14 7.66 -4.16
N GLN A 64 -0.82 7.78 -3.95
CA GLN A 64 -0.24 8.50 -2.81
C GLN A 64 -0.59 9.98 -2.84
N LYS A 65 -0.50 10.63 -4.01
CA LYS A 65 -0.90 12.02 -4.18
C LYS A 65 -2.38 12.22 -3.87
N ILE A 66 -3.26 11.40 -4.46
CA ILE A 66 -4.71 11.47 -4.24
C ILE A 66 -5.04 11.34 -2.75
N CYS A 67 -4.46 10.36 -2.05
CA CYS A 67 -4.73 10.15 -0.62
C CYS A 67 -4.29 11.33 0.24
N ARG A 68 -3.12 11.93 -0.04
CA ARG A 68 -2.64 13.12 0.67
C ARG A 68 -3.52 14.33 0.39
N ASP A 69 -3.76 14.63 -0.88
CA ASP A 69 -4.50 15.83 -1.28
C ASP A 69 -5.95 15.79 -0.75
N LEU A 70 -6.60 14.63 -0.79
CA LEU A 70 -7.96 14.48 -0.27
C LEU A 70 -8.06 14.47 1.25
N LYS A 71 -6.97 14.16 1.98
CA LYS A 71 -6.96 14.17 3.46
C LYS A 71 -7.12 15.58 4.01
N GLU A 72 -6.72 16.60 3.26
CA GLU A 72 -6.94 18.01 3.62
C GLU A 72 -8.43 18.38 3.65
N PHE A 73 -9.28 17.67 2.90
CA PHE A 73 -10.72 17.96 2.83
C PHE A 73 -11.55 17.20 3.86
N GLY A 74 -11.10 16.03 4.32
CA GLY A 74 -11.89 15.21 5.23
C GLY A 74 -11.22 13.89 5.65
N GLU A 75 -11.84 13.20 6.59
CA GLU A 75 -11.28 11.99 7.20
C GLU A 75 -11.79 10.68 6.61
N THR A 76 -12.86 10.78 5.82
CA THR A 76 -13.59 9.67 5.26
C THR A 76 -13.54 9.77 3.75
N ILE A 77 -13.14 8.69 3.10
CA ILE A 77 -13.08 8.59 1.65
C ILE A 77 -14.02 7.50 1.15
N GLN A 78 -14.84 7.84 0.17
CA GLN A 78 -15.65 6.91 -0.57
C GLN A 78 -14.91 6.54 -1.86
N LEU A 79 -14.70 5.25 -2.07
CA LEU A 79 -14.19 4.69 -3.30
C LEU A 79 -15.35 4.10 -4.08
N SER A 80 -15.60 4.61 -5.28
CA SER A 80 -16.62 4.09 -6.19
C SER A 80 -15.95 3.64 -7.48
N ALA A 81 -15.98 2.35 -7.76
CA ALA A 81 -15.39 1.77 -8.95
C ALA A 81 -16.47 1.17 -9.85
N SER A 82 -16.45 1.56 -11.13
CA SER A 82 -17.33 1.04 -12.17
C SER A 82 -16.54 0.91 -13.48
N LYS A 83 -17.19 0.48 -14.57
CA LYS A 83 -16.55 0.46 -15.89
C LYS A 83 -16.05 1.83 -16.36
N ASP A 84 -16.56 2.92 -15.80
CA ASP A 84 -16.16 4.28 -16.15
C ASP A 84 -14.86 4.73 -15.49
N GLY A 85 -14.43 4.05 -14.41
CA GLY A 85 -13.24 4.38 -13.66
C GLY A 85 -13.36 4.14 -12.16
N LEU A 86 -12.27 4.45 -11.45
CA LEU A 86 -12.20 4.51 -10.00
C LEU A 86 -12.33 5.96 -9.55
N LYS A 87 -13.39 6.27 -8.81
CA LYS A 87 -13.65 7.58 -8.22
C LYS A 87 -13.28 7.58 -6.73
N PHE A 88 -12.56 8.61 -6.33
CA PHE A 88 -12.22 8.95 -4.94
C PHE A 88 -13.03 10.17 -4.56
N SER A 89 -13.85 10.07 -3.52
CA SER A 89 -14.71 11.16 -3.05
C SER A 89 -14.52 11.40 -1.55
N VAL A 90 -14.33 12.65 -1.16
CA VAL A 90 -14.28 13.10 0.23
C VAL A 90 -15.23 14.27 0.41
N GLN A 91 -15.95 14.29 1.53
CA GLN A 91 -16.75 15.41 1.98
C GLN A 91 -16.34 15.71 3.43
N GLY A 92 -16.00 16.96 3.72
CA GLY A 92 -15.76 17.45 5.07
C GLY A 92 -16.15 18.91 5.23
N ASP A 93 -15.70 19.52 6.32
CA ASP A 93 -16.20 20.83 6.78
C ASP A 93 -15.81 21.98 5.85
N ILE A 94 -14.62 21.89 5.24
CA ILE A 94 -14.10 22.93 4.35
C ILE A 94 -14.58 22.77 2.90
N GLY A 95 -15.20 21.64 2.56
CA GLY A 95 -15.69 21.36 1.20
C GLY A 95 -15.62 19.89 0.79
N ALA A 96 -15.66 19.67 -0.52
CA ALA A 96 -15.66 18.35 -1.14
C ALA A 96 -14.50 18.19 -2.13
N GLY A 97 -13.90 17.00 -2.15
CA GLY A 97 -12.86 16.61 -3.11
C GLY A 97 -13.30 15.40 -3.93
N ASN A 98 -13.12 15.45 -5.24
CA ASN A 98 -13.46 14.35 -6.15
C ASN A 98 -12.35 14.14 -7.19
N VAL A 99 -11.85 12.92 -7.30
CA VAL A 99 -10.88 12.51 -8.34
C VAL A 99 -11.42 11.28 -9.05
N LEU A 100 -11.43 11.28 -10.38
CA LEU A 100 -11.82 10.12 -11.19
C LEU A 100 -10.62 9.65 -12.02
N LEU A 101 -10.17 8.43 -11.76
CA LEU A 101 -9.18 7.75 -12.58
C LEU A 101 -9.88 6.84 -13.59
N LYS A 102 -9.69 7.15 -14.86
CA LYS A 102 -10.16 6.31 -15.97
C LYS A 102 -9.06 5.33 -16.39
N PRO A 103 -9.43 4.16 -16.95
CA PRO A 103 -8.45 3.29 -17.59
C PRO A 103 -7.64 4.07 -18.62
N ARG A 104 -6.31 3.90 -18.60
CA ARG A 104 -5.42 4.50 -19.58
C ARG A 104 -4.25 3.58 -19.89
N GLU A 105 -3.85 3.58 -21.15
CA GLU A 105 -2.62 2.96 -21.59
C GLU A 105 -1.44 3.89 -21.31
N GLY A 106 -0.24 3.32 -21.33
CA GLY A 106 1.04 4.00 -21.10
C GLY A 106 2.17 3.11 -21.57
N GLU A 107 3.36 3.65 -21.77
CA GLU A 107 4.51 2.85 -22.20
C GLU A 107 5.04 2.02 -21.03
N ASN A 108 5.09 2.63 -19.84
CA ASN A 108 5.61 2.01 -18.63
C ASN A 108 4.50 1.69 -17.60
N PRO A 109 4.70 0.69 -16.72
CA PRO A 109 3.72 0.35 -15.68
C PRO A 109 3.31 1.53 -14.78
N GLY A 110 4.25 2.42 -14.47
CA GLY A 110 4.02 3.64 -13.67
C GLY A 110 3.16 4.72 -14.34
N GLU A 111 2.65 4.48 -15.55
CA GLU A 111 1.74 5.38 -16.26
C GLU A 111 0.37 4.74 -16.52
N LYS A 112 0.31 3.41 -16.52
CA LYS A 112 -0.90 2.63 -16.85
C LYS A 112 -1.92 2.67 -15.71
N VAL A 113 -3.20 2.72 -16.08
CA VAL A 113 -4.32 2.46 -15.18
C VAL A 113 -5.14 1.32 -15.77
N ILE A 114 -5.13 0.18 -15.10
CA ILE A 114 -5.82 -1.04 -15.51
C ILE A 114 -6.97 -1.27 -14.55
N LEU A 115 -8.15 -1.51 -15.09
CA LEU A 115 -9.37 -1.71 -14.31
C LEU A 115 -10.07 -2.99 -14.76
N THR A 116 -10.30 -3.90 -13.83
CA THR A 116 -11.09 -5.12 -14.05
C THR A 116 -12.32 -5.06 -13.16
N VAL A 117 -13.50 -4.99 -13.76
CA VAL A 117 -14.79 -4.78 -13.06
C VAL A 117 -15.74 -5.92 -13.41
N GLN A 118 -16.01 -6.78 -12.44
CA GLN A 118 -17.08 -7.78 -12.54
C GLN A 118 -18.44 -7.12 -12.23
N GLU A 119 -18.51 -6.40 -11.12
CA GLU A 119 -19.65 -5.59 -10.72
C GLU A 119 -19.17 -4.26 -10.10
N PRO A 120 -19.93 -3.16 -10.23
CA PRO A 120 -19.56 -1.90 -9.59
C PRO A 120 -19.57 -2.03 -8.07
N VAL A 121 -18.57 -1.45 -7.41
CA VAL A 121 -18.45 -1.45 -5.95
C VAL A 121 -18.32 -0.02 -5.46
N THR A 122 -19.04 0.32 -4.39
CA THR A 122 -18.84 1.54 -3.64
C THR A 122 -18.65 1.21 -2.17
N ALA A 123 -17.59 1.70 -1.57
CA ALA A 123 -17.28 1.46 -0.17
C ALA A 123 -16.57 2.66 0.45
N THR A 124 -16.76 2.84 1.75
CA THR A 124 -16.27 3.99 2.51
C THR A 124 -15.17 3.56 3.47
N PHE A 125 -14.10 4.34 3.59
CA PHE A 125 -12.93 4.00 4.41
C PHE A 125 -12.44 5.20 5.23
N ALA A 126 -11.75 4.92 6.33
CA ALA A 126 -11.00 5.93 7.06
C ALA A 126 -9.70 6.29 6.31
N LEU A 127 -9.67 7.50 5.73
CA LEU A 127 -8.60 7.96 4.84
C LEU A 127 -7.22 8.00 5.51
N ARG A 128 -7.17 8.19 6.83
CA ARG A 128 -5.91 8.14 7.62
C ARG A 128 -5.11 6.86 7.36
N TYR A 129 -5.78 5.71 7.21
CA TYR A 129 -5.09 4.44 6.95
C TYR A 129 -4.54 4.37 5.53
N LEU A 130 -5.30 4.84 4.53
CA LEU A 130 -4.82 4.87 3.14
C LEU A 130 -3.62 5.80 2.96
N VAL A 131 -3.59 6.94 3.66
CA VAL A 131 -2.42 7.82 3.70
C VAL A 131 -1.19 7.10 4.25
N ASN A 132 -1.37 6.24 5.26
CA ASN A 132 -0.27 5.43 5.80
C ASN A 132 0.16 4.34 4.82
N PHE A 133 -0.77 3.61 4.20
CA PHE A 133 -0.44 2.56 3.24
C PHE A 133 0.27 3.13 2.01
N ALA A 134 -0.14 4.32 1.56
CA ALA A 134 0.48 5.00 0.43
C ALA A 134 1.93 5.46 0.67
N LYS A 135 2.45 5.39 1.90
CA LYS A 135 3.89 5.58 2.18
C LYS A 135 4.75 4.48 1.56
N ALA A 136 4.16 3.35 1.16
CA ALA A 136 4.81 2.28 0.43
C ALA A 136 5.15 2.62 -1.03
N ALA A 137 4.64 3.73 -1.58
CA ALA A 137 4.83 4.09 -2.99
C ALA A 137 6.29 4.09 -3.49
N PRO A 138 7.32 4.43 -2.68
CA PRO A 138 8.71 4.33 -3.13
C PRO A 138 9.22 2.89 -3.36
N LEU A 139 8.51 1.87 -2.88
CA LEU A 139 8.92 0.46 -3.00
C LEU A 139 8.65 -0.13 -4.39
N CYS A 140 7.69 0.43 -5.13
CA CYS A 140 7.35 -0.02 -6.47
C CYS A 140 6.52 1.01 -7.22
N SER A 141 6.57 0.95 -8.55
CA SER A 141 5.91 1.94 -9.43
C SER A 141 4.38 1.83 -9.47
N THR A 142 3.80 0.72 -9.00
CA THR A 142 2.35 0.44 -9.12
C THR A 142 1.75 -0.03 -7.81
N VAL A 143 0.46 0.28 -7.60
CA VAL A 143 -0.36 -0.26 -6.52
C VAL A 143 -1.56 -0.98 -7.11
N GLU A 144 -1.96 -2.09 -6.48
CA GLU A 144 -3.20 -2.80 -6.79
C GLU A 144 -4.21 -2.62 -5.65
N LEU A 145 -5.45 -2.25 -6.01
CA LEU A 145 -6.58 -2.16 -5.11
C LEU A 145 -7.59 -3.26 -5.41
N GLY A 146 -7.94 -4.05 -4.41
CA GLY A 146 -9.04 -5.01 -4.46
C GLY A 146 -10.26 -4.48 -3.72
N LEU A 147 -11.39 -4.31 -4.41
CA LEU A 147 -12.66 -3.93 -3.80
C LEU A 147 -13.71 -5.03 -3.99
N GLY A 148 -14.47 -5.30 -2.93
CA GLY A 148 -15.62 -6.20 -2.95
C GLY A 148 -16.69 -5.71 -1.99
N PRO A 149 -17.97 -6.08 -2.21
CA PRO A 149 -19.01 -5.87 -1.21
C PRO A 149 -18.67 -6.66 0.05
N ASP A 150 -18.79 -6.02 1.21
CA ASP A 150 -18.56 -6.62 2.54
C ASP A 150 -17.17 -7.24 2.75
N ALA A 151 -16.20 -6.88 1.91
CA ALA A 151 -14.80 -7.30 2.01
C ALA A 151 -13.92 -6.12 2.43
N PRO A 152 -12.89 -6.34 3.26
CA PRO A 152 -11.82 -5.37 3.45
C PRO A 152 -11.23 -4.92 2.11
N LEU A 153 -10.93 -3.63 1.98
CA LEU A 153 -10.11 -3.14 0.88
C LEU A 153 -8.72 -3.75 0.96
N MET A 154 -8.27 -4.36 -0.12
CA MET A 154 -6.88 -4.76 -0.28
C MET A 154 -6.10 -3.65 -0.98
N VAL A 155 -4.92 -3.34 -0.44
CA VAL A 155 -3.93 -2.44 -1.04
C VAL A 155 -2.61 -3.19 -1.13
N LYS A 156 -2.19 -3.57 -2.34
CA LYS A 156 -1.02 -4.42 -2.58
C LYS A 156 0.04 -3.68 -3.38
N TYR A 157 1.29 -3.82 -2.91
CA TYR A 157 2.50 -3.34 -3.54
C TYR A 157 3.40 -4.54 -3.82
N ASP A 158 3.50 -4.94 -5.09
CA ASP A 158 4.48 -5.94 -5.51
C ASP A 158 5.87 -5.29 -5.50
N LEU A 159 6.85 -5.91 -4.84
CA LEU A 159 8.22 -5.39 -4.84
C LEU A 159 8.84 -5.54 -6.24
N ASP A 160 9.84 -4.71 -6.57
CA ASP A 160 10.38 -4.52 -7.93
C ASP A 160 10.64 -5.81 -8.75
N VAL A 161 10.95 -6.91 -8.08
CA VAL A 161 10.89 -8.25 -8.67
C VAL A 161 9.76 -9.01 -7.97
N ALA A 162 8.73 -9.44 -8.70
CA ALA A 162 7.57 -10.11 -8.11
C ALA A 162 7.93 -11.38 -7.30
N GLU A 163 9.06 -12.01 -7.62
CA GLU A 163 9.61 -13.15 -6.87
C GLU A 163 10.15 -12.75 -5.48
N ASN A 164 10.46 -11.47 -5.27
CA ASN A 164 10.91 -10.93 -3.97
C ASN A 164 9.73 -10.70 -2.99
N GLY A 165 8.50 -10.96 -3.42
CA GLY A 165 7.30 -10.85 -2.60
C GLY A 165 6.56 -9.52 -2.75
N HIS A 166 5.68 -9.24 -1.79
CA HIS A 166 4.79 -8.10 -1.81
C HIS A 166 4.50 -7.61 -0.40
N MET A 167 4.06 -6.36 -0.30
CA MET A 167 3.45 -5.82 0.92
C MET A 167 1.96 -5.60 0.67
N GLN A 168 1.13 -6.14 1.56
CA GLN A 168 -0.32 -6.12 1.40
C GLN A 168 -0.99 -5.63 2.68
N PHE A 169 -1.86 -4.64 2.51
CA PHE A 169 -2.65 -4.05 3.58
C PHE A 169 -4.12 -4.39 3.38
N TYR A 170 -4.83 -4.57 4.49
CA TYR A 170 -6.26 -4.77 4.52
C TYR A 170 -6.91 -3.69 5.37
N LEU A 171 -8.01 -3.12 4.89
CA LEU A 171 -8.76 -2.12 5.62
C LEU A 171 -10.25 -2.42 5.54
N ALA A 172 -10.85 -2.73 6.69
CA ALA A 172 -12.29 -2.91 6.78
C ALA A 172 -13.01 -1.61 6.34
N PRO A 173 -14.11 -1.72 5.58
CA PRO A 173 -14.95 -0.58 5.27
C PRO A 173 -15.56 0.00 6.55
N LYS A 174 -15.89 1.29 6.53
CA LYS A 174 -16.80 1.88 7.50
C LYS A 174 -18.19 1.29 7.25
N ILE A 175 -18.80 0.78 8.30
CA ILE A 175 -20.20 0.38 8.29
C ILE A 175 -20.99 1.65 8.62
N ASP A 176 -21.92 2.03 7.75
CA ASP A 176 -22.90 3.06 8.09
C ASP A 176 -23.82 2.47 9.17
N GLU A 177 -24.01 3.18 10.29
CA GLU A 177 -25.00 2.80 11.34
C GLU A 177 -26.43 2.77 10.78
#